data_AF-A0A970PP79-F1
#
_entry.id   AF-A0A970PP79-F1
#
_cell.length_a   1.000
_cell.length_b   1.000
_cell.length_c   1.000
_cell.angle_alpha   90.00
_cell.angle_beta   90.00
_cell.angle_gamma   90.00
#
_symmetry.space_group_name_H-M   'P 1'
#
loop_
_entity.id
_entity.type
_entity.pdbx_description
1 polymer ?
#
loop_
_entity_poly.entity_id
_entity_poly.type
_entity_poly.pdbx_seq_one_letter_code
_entity_poly.pdbx_strand_id
1 'polypeptide(L)' 'MAFWFSESHTDNVKLEIKVNEQLYSRMSDYQKIEIFQ' A
#
# COMPACT_ATOMS: atom_id res chain seq x y z
N MET A 1 -9.84 9.03 -10.49
CA MET A 1 -8.54 8.35 -10.57
C MET A 1 -8.67 6.99 -9.92
N ALA A 2 -8.04 5.94 -10.47
CA ALA A 2 -7.96 4.64 -9.81
C ALA A 2 -6.66 4.57 -9.01
N PHE A 3 -6.74 4.33 -7.70
CA PHE A 3 -5.58 4.15 -6.85
C PHE A 3 -5.24 2.66 -6.77
N TRP A 4 -3.94 2.36 -6.72
CA TRP A 4 -3.43 1.00 -6.62
C TRP A 4 -2.39 0.94 -5.51
N PHE A 5 -2.56 -0.02 -4.61
CA PHE A 5 -1.49 -0.48 -3.73
C PHE A 5 -0.73 -1.58 -4.45
N SER A 6 0.59 -1.42 -4.59
CA SER A 6 1.45 -2.40 -5.26
C SER A 6 2.61 -2.78 -4.35
N GLU A 7 2.79 -4.07 -4.10
CA GLU A 7 3.88 -4.64 -3.30
C GLU A 7 4.64 -5.68 -4.14
N SER A 8 5.97 -5.61 -4.14
CA SER A 8 6.80 -6.61 -4.81
C SER A 8 7.23 -7.67 -3.80
N HIS A 9 6.73 -8.90 -3.95
CA HIS A 9 7.11 -10.01 -3.07
C HIS A 9 8.43 -10.65 -3.48
N THR A 10 8.71 -10.68 -4.78
CA THR A 10 10.01 -11.08 -5.37
C THR A 10 10.25 -10.28 -6.64
N ASP A 11 11.42 -10.40 -7.26
CA ASP A 11 11.78 -9.68 -8.50
C ASP A 11 10.76 -9.88 -9.64
N ASN A 12 10.09 -11.03 -9.67
CA ASN A 12 9.15 -11.41 -10.74
C ASN A 12 7.69 -11.55 -10.26
N VAL A 13 7.39 -11.24 -9.00
CA VAL A 13 6.03 -11.39 -8.44
C VAL A 13 5.60 -10.12 -7.72
N LYS A 14 4.47 -9.56 -8.14
CA LYS A 14 3.85 -8.37 -7.53
C LYS A 14 2.41 -8.66 -7.13
N LEU A 15 2.03 -8.15 -5.97
CA LEU A 15 0.66 -8.03 -5.52
C LEU A 15 0.15 -6.64 -5.86
N GLU A 16 -1.01 -6.56 -6.51
CA GLU A 16 -1.67 -5.29 -6.83
C GLU A 16 -3.11 -5.33 -6.34
N ILE A 17 -3.48 -4.29 -5.58
CA ILE A 17 -4.82 -4.14 -5.02
C ILE A 17 -5.35 -2.80 -5.46
N LYS A 18 -6.50 -2.81 -6.15
CA LYS A 18 -7.21 -1.58 -6.46
C LYS A 18 -7.84 -1.05 -5.19
N VAL A 19 -7.56 0.19 -4.85
CA VAL A 19 -8.12 0.87 -3.67
C VAL A 19 -8.91 2.09 -4.11
N ASN A 20 -9.93 2.42 -3.33
CA ASN A 20 -10.78 3.58 -3.50
C ASN A 20 -10.13 4.81 -2.87
N GLU A 21 -9.54 4.67 -1.69
CA GLU A 21 -8.94 5.79 -0.95
C GLU A 21 -7.84 5.36 0.03
N GLN A 22 -6.92 6.28 0.33
CA GLN A 22 -5.96 6.15 1.41
C GLN A 22 -6.50 6.87 2.65
N LEU A 23 -6.84 6.09 3.67
CA LEU A 23 -7.48 6.58 4.89
C LEU A 23 -6.46 7.15 5.88
N TYR A 24 -5.27 6.55 5.96
CA TYR A 24 -4.26 6.93 6.93
C TYR A 24 -2.84 6.59 6.47
N SER A 25 -1.88 7.44 6.85
CA SER A 25 -0.45 7.18 6.70
C SER A 25 0.33 7.78 7.86
N ARG A 26 1.16 6.97 8.53
CA ARG A 26 2.05 7.45 9.58
C ARG A 26 3.36 6.67 9.59
N MET A 27 4.46 7.38 9.83
CA MET A 27 5.72 6.78 10.24
C MET A 27 5.80 6.78 11.77
N SER A 28 6.03 5.61 12.35
CA SER A 28 6.40 5.44 13.75
C SER A 28 7.91 5.27 13.87
N ASP A 29 8.42 5.20 15.10
CA ASP A 29 9.85 4.95 15.33
C ASP A 29 10.33 3.58 14.80
N TYR A 30 9.40 2.68 14.47
CA TYR A 30 9.71 1.30 14.05
C TYR A 30 9.33 1.00 12.60
N GLN A 31 8.28 1.63 12.08
CA GLN A 31 7.67 1.23 10.82
C GLN A 31 6.68 2.25 10.26
N LYS A 32 6.42 2.14 8.95
CA LYS A 32 5.34 2.83 8.25
C LYS A 32 4.04 2.05 8.41
N ILE A 33 2.96 2.75 8.72
CA ILE A 33 1.61 2.19 8.81
C ILE A 33 0.74 2.91 7.78
N GLU A 34 0.08 2.15 6.91
CA GLU A 34 -0.83 2.65 5.89
C GLU A 34 -2.17 1.91 5.95
N ILE A 35 -3.27 2.64 5.81
CA ILE A 35 -4.63 2.09 5.82
C ILE A 35 -5.34 2.56 4.55
N PHE A 36 -5.93 1.61 3.82
CA PHE A 36 -6.63 1.82 2.56
C PHE A 36 -8.04 1.19 2.62
N GLN A 37 -8.95 1.69 1.76
CA GLN A 37 -10.30 1.16 1.51
C GLN A 37 -10.54 1.03 0.01
#